data_AF-A0A5Q0TQB5-F1
#
_entry.id   AF-A0A5Q0TQB5-F1
#
_cell.length_a   1.000
_cell.length_b   1.000
_cell.length_c   1.000
_cell.angle_alpha   90.00
_cell.angle_beta   90.00
_cell.angle_gamma   90.00
#
_symmetry.space_group_name_H-M   'P 1'
#
loop_
_entity.id
_entity.type
_entity.pdbx_description
1 polymer ?
#
loop_
_entity_poly.entity_id
_entity_poly.type
_entity_poly.pdbx_seq_one_letter_code
_entity_poly.pdbx_strand_id
1 'polypeptide(L)'
;MNRGKVRNHALYFLGALTYVVALIPFLTVNLVRTLILVPIIIYTLPIMEYLQPKVMSLKIGYKDILLMIPPIIPYVFLPYNEQSVYILIPLALMLLTFTLYLAKYTMWGNVIGTAFEASISIVWGLFVYNFLFLIPSIYWLLYIFVGALYVEYKIPFRRLNKRIVQISWIISLISLIALSLKNPITLITLLEPSTRYLIPGEKLKSTKEIKDLGKRGSKRDMLFVALLAITYTLSIAFPI
;
A
#
# COMPACT_ATOMS: atom_id res chain seq x y z
N MET A 1 35.10 -5.34 4.03
CA MET A 1 34.58 -3.99 4.35
C MET A 1 33.06 -3.99 4.16
N ASN A 2 32.31 -4.41 5.19
CA ASN A 2 30.85 -4.44 5.14
C ASN A 2 30.32 -3.00 5.21
N ARG A 3 30.04 -2.39 4.05
CA ARG A 3 29.20 -1.19 4.00
C ARG A 3 27.84 -1.60 4.57
N GLY A 4 27.55 -1.18 5.80
CA GLY A 4 26.27 -1.42 6.47
C GLY A 4 25.14 -1.08 5.51
N LYS A 5 24.44 -2.10 5.03
CA LYS A 5 23.35 -1.94 4.07
C LYS A 5 22.26 -1.15 4.79
N VAL A 6 22.04 0.10 4.37
CA VAL A 6 20.98 0.95 4.94
C VAL A 6 19.66 0.27 4.62
N ARG A 7 18.97 -0.21 5.64
CA ARG A 7 17.68 -0.89 5.49
C ARG A 7 16.63 0.07 4.96
N ASN A 8 15.78 -0.38 4.05
CA ASN A 8 14.64 0.37 3.54
C ASN A 8 13.51 0.40 4.59
N HIS A 9 13.69 1.20 5.64
CA HIS A 9 12.72 1.31 6.74
C HIS A 9 11.31 1.71 6.29
N ALA A 10 11.16 2.41 5.16
CA ALA A 10 9.86 2.78 4.61
C ALA A 10 9.09 1.55 4.11
N LEU A 11 9.76 0.63 3.40
CA LEU A 11 9.16 -0.63 2.94
C LEU A 11 8.68 -1.49 4.11
N TYR A 12 9.51 -1.66 5.15
CA TYR A 12 9.11 -2.45 6.32
C TYR A 12 7.92 -1.82 7.06
N PHE A 13 7.92 -0.50 7.19
CA PHE A 13 6.83 0.23 7.82
C PHE A 13 5.53 0.11 7.02
N LEU A 14 5.58 0.29 5.70
CA LEU A 14 4.42 0.13 4.83
C LEU A 14 3.92 -1.32 4.85
N GLY A 15 4.82 -2.30 4.83
CA GLY A 15 4.49 -3.72 4.96
C GLY A 15 3.79 -4.03 6.29
N ALA A 16 4.26 -3.47 7.41
CA ALA A 16 3.61 -3.64 8.71
C ALA A 16 2.19 -3.06 8.73
N LEU A 17 1.98 -1.84 8.18
CA LEU A 17 0.64 -1.25 8.10
C LEU A 17 -0.28 -2.02 7.15
N THR A 18 0.24 -2.49 6.02
CA THR A 18 -0.48 -3.33 5.04
C THR A 18 -0.95 -4.64 5.69
N TYR A 19 -0.14 -5.20 6.59
CA TYR A 19 -0.53 -6.36 7.38
C TYR A 19 -1.67 -6.03 8.33
N VAL A 20 -1.55 -4.95 9.11
CA VAL A 20 -2.63 -4.51 10.00
C VAL A 20 -3.93 -4.30 9.23
N VAL A 21 -3.88 -3.64 8.06
CA VAL A 21 -5.05 -3.40 7.21
C VAL A 21 -5.71 -4.69 6.75
N ALA A 22 -4.93 -5.72 6.39
CA ALA A 22 -5.46 -7.02 5.98
C ALA A 22 -6.29 -7.71 7.10
N LEU A 23 -6.00 -7.38 8.36
CA LEU A 23 -6.71 -7.91 9.51
C LEU A 23 -7.94 -7.08 9.90
N ILE A 24 -8.19 -5.91 9.27
CA ILE A 24 -9.37 -5.10 9.57
C ILE A 24 -10.59 -5.72 8.84
N PRO A 25 -11.74 -5.94 9.51
CA PRO A 25 -11.97 -5.82 10.95
C PRO A 25 -11.44 -7.05 11.68
N PHE A 26 -10.87 -6.86 12.88
CA PHE A 26 -10.17 -7.93 13.61
C PHE A 26 -11.08 -9.09 14.05
N LEU A 27 -12.41 -8.90 14.00
CA LEU A 27 -13.43 -9.82 14.49
C LEU A 27 -13.55 -11.10 13.66
N THR A 28 -13.18 -11.05 12.38
CA THR A 28 -13.47 -12.10 11.37
C THR A 28 -12.23 -12.87 10.93
N VAL A 29 -11.12 -12.65 11.63
CA VAL A 29 -9.79 -13.13 11.23
C VAL A 29 -9.54 -14.54 11.78
N ASN A 30 -8.96 -15.42 10.95
CA ASN A 30 -8.48 -16.72 11.41
C ASN A 30 -7.12 -16.55 12.14
N LEU A 31 -7.11 -16.71 13.46
CA LEU A 31 -5.92 -16.52 14.29
C LEU A 31 -4.73 -17.39 13.89
N VAL A 32 -4.95 -18.67 13.56
CA VAL A 32 -3.88 -19.60 13.17
C VAL A 32 -3.20 -19.11 11.90
N ARG A 33 -4.00 -18.73 10.89
CA ARG A 33 -3.45 -18.20 9.63
C ARG A 33 -2.77 -16.85 9.82
N THR A 34 -3.30 -15.99 10.69
CA THR A 34 -2.65 -14.72 11.02
C THR A 34 -1.28 -14.91 11.64
N LEU A 35 -1.10 -15.91 12.50
CA LEU A 35 0.21 -16.27 13.08
C LEU A 35 1.16 -16.85 12.02
N ILE A 36 0.65 -17.66 11.09
CA ILE A 36 1.45 -18.19 9.96
C ILE A 36 1.85 -17.09 8.98
N LEU A 37 1.05 -16.04 8.83
CA LEU A 37 1.35 -14.93 7.93
C LEU A 37 2.54 -14.09 8.42
N VAL A 38 2.78 -13.99 9.73
CA VAL A 38 3.91 -13.24 10.29
C VAL A 38 5.27 -13.71 9.76
N PRO A 39 5.67 -14.99 9.87
CA PRO A 39 6.93 -15.45 9.30
C PRO A 39 6.96 -15.29 7.78
N ILE A 40 5.80 -15.39 7.10
CA ILE A 40 5.71 -15.14 5.65
C ILE A 40 6.13 -13.72 5.30
N ILE A 41 5.61 -12.73 6.04
CA ILE A 41 5.94 -11.32 5.85
C ILE A 41 7.41 -11.05 6.19
N ILE A 42 7.90 -11.63 7.29
CA ILE A 42 9.28 -11.45 7.75
C ILE A 42 10.28 -11.91 6.68
N TYR A 43 9.98 -12.97 5.91
CA TYR A 43 10.84 -13.38 4.82
C TYR A 43 10.55 -12.64 3.50
N THR A 44 9.29 -12.24 3.24
CA THR A 44 8.89 -11.57 1.99
C THR A 44 9.47 -10.17 1.88
N LEU A 45 9.42 -9.36 2.94
CA LEU A 45 9.87 -7.97 2.90
C LEU A 45 11.38 -7.82 2.60
N PRO A 46 12.30 -8.61 3.19
CA PRO A 46 13.71 -8.59 2.81
C PRO A 46 13.97 -8.99 1.36
N ILE A 47 13.18 -9.92 0.81
CA ILE A 47 13.29 -10.32 -0.60
C ILE A 47 12.85 -9.16 -1.49
N MET A 48 11.73 -8.50 -1.16
CA MET A 48 11.27 -7.30 -1.88
C MET A 48 12.32 -6.18 -1.82
N GLU A 49 12.90 -5.91 -0.65
CA GLU A 49 13.97 -4.92 -0.47
C GLU A 49 15.18 -5.22 -1.36
N TYR A 50 15.56 -6.49 -1.46
CA TYR A 50 16.69 -6.93 -2.28
C TYR A 50 16.40 -6.83 -3.78
N LEU A 51 15.18 -7.18 -4.21
CA LEU A 51 14.80 -7.22 -5.62
C LEU A 51 14.45 -5.83 -6.17
N GLN A 52 13.86 -4.95 -5.36
CA GLN A 52 13.41 -3.61 -5.78
C GLN A 52 14.45 -2.83 -6.61
N PRO A 53 15.71 -2.62 -6.16
CA PRO A 53 16.69 -1.87 -6.96
C PRO A 53 17.09 -2.58 -8.26
N LYS A 54 17.04 -3.92 -8.31
CA LYS A 54 17.33 -4.71 -9.51
C LYS A 54 16.21 -4.62 -10.53
N VAL A 55 14.97 -4.65 -10.04
CA VAL A 55 13.77 -4.41 -10.84
C VAL A 55 13.82 -3.00 -11.45
N MET A 56 14.08 -1.98 -10.63
CA MET A 56 14.14 -0.59 -11.09
C MET A 56 15.26 -0.35 -12.12
N SER A 57 16.37 -1.07 -12.01
CA SER A 57 17.51 -0.98 -12.94
C SER A 57 17.46 -1.98 -14.09
N LEU A 58 16.40 -2.81 -14.18
CA LEU A 58 16.24 -3.87 -15.17
C LEU A 58 17.40 -4.88 -15.19
N LYS A 59 18.07 -5.07 -14.06
CA LYS A 59 19.22 -5.98 -13.89
C LYS A 59 18.82 -7.21 -13.08
N ILE A 60 17.78 -7.91 -13.54
CA ILE A 60 17.29 -9.14 -12.92
C ILE A 60 17.98 -10.34 -13.57
N GLY A 61 18.68 -11.16 -12.77
CA GLY A 61 19.25 -12.42 -13.22
C GLY A 61 18.39 -13.63 -12.86
N TYR A 62 18.74 -14.83 -13.35
CA TYR A 62 18.01 -16.06 -13.06
C TYR A 62 17.90 -16.36 -11.55
N LYS A 63 18.95 -16.06 -10.77
CA LYS A 63 18.94 -16.24 -9.30
C LYS A 63 17.92 -15.33 -8.62
N ASP A 64 17.70 -14.14 -9.17
CA ASP A 64 16.74 -13.18 -8.64
C ASP A 64 15.30 -13.62 -8.92
N ILE A 65 15.07 -14.25 -10.09
CA ILE A 65 13.79 -14.90 -10.41
C ILE A 65 13.54 -16.07 -9.43
N LEU A 66 14.55 -16.89 -9.15
CA LEU A 66 14.42 -17.99 -8.19
C LEU A 66 14.05 -17.47 -6.78
N LEU A 67 14.60 -16.33 -6.38
CA LEU A 67 14.27 -15.68 -5.10
C LEU A 67 12.85 -15.10 -5.03
N MET A 68 12.18 -14.86 -6.18
CA MET A 68 10.78 -14.43 -6.20
C MET A 68 9.80 -15.58 -5.90
N ILE A 69 10.22 -16.84 -6.08
CA ILE A 69 9.33 -18.00 -5.94
C ILE A 69 8.86 -18.19 -4.50
N PRO A 70 9.72 -18.20 -3.46
CA PRO A 70 9.27 -18.46 -2.09
C PRO A 70 8.17 -17.52 -1.61
N PRO A 71 8.24 -16.17 -1.81
CA PRO A 71 7.15 -15.25 -1.51
C PRO A 71 5.80 -15.62 -2.10
N ILE A 72 5.78 -16.27 -3.25
CA ILE A 72 4.57 -16.58 -3.99
C ILE A 72 3.93 -17.88 -3.48
N ILE A 73 4.74 -18.85 -3.01
CA ILE A 73 4.28 -20.20 -2.61
C ILE A 73 3.09 -20.16 -1.63
N PRO A 74 3.10 -19.37 -0.53
CA PRO A 74 1.98 -19.35 0.40
C PRO A 74 0.66 -18.93 -0.22
N TYR A 75 0.71 -18.18 -1.33
CA TYR A 75 -0.47 -17.66 -2.00
C TYR A 75 -1.01 -18.61 -3.09
N VAL A 76 -0.22 -19.59 -3.54
CA VAL A 76 -0.69 -20.64 -4.46
C VAL A 76 -1.75 -21.52 -3.80
N PHE A 77 -1.70 -21.66 -2.47
CA PHE A 77 -2.66 -22.43 -1.68
C PHE A 77 -3.82 -21.57 -1.15
N LEU A 78 -4.04 -20.39 -1.73
CA LEU A 78 -5.18 -19.58 -1.36
C LEU A 78 -6.49 -20.32 -1.69
N PRO A 79 -7.49 -20.24 -0.80
CA PRO A 79 -8.81 -20.78 -1.05
C PRO A 79 -9.42 -20.09 -2.28
N TYR A 80 -9.56 -20.82 -3.38
CA TYR A 80 -10.24 -20.30 -4.56
C TYR A 80 -11.73 -20.10 -4.26
N ASN A 81 -12.11 -18.84 -4.04
CA ASN A 81 -13.47 -18.38 -3.81
C ASN A 81 -13.79 -17.18 -4.73
N GLU A 82 -15.03 -16.68 -4.70
CA GLU A 82 -15.44 -15.52 -5.51
C GLU A 82 -14.57 -14.29 -5.27
N GLN A 83 -14.07 -14.10 -4.04
CA GLN A 83 -13.18 -13.00 -3.66
C GLN A 83 -11.74 -13.17 -4.19
N SER A 84 -11.38 -14.35 -4.70
CA SER A 84 -10.04 -14.60 -5.26
C SER A 84 -9.79 -13.80 -6.54
N VAL A 85 -10.84 -13.34 -7.23
CA VAL A 85 -10.71 -12.43 -8.38
C VAL A 85 -9.96 -11.15 -8.03
N TYR A 86 -10.00 -10.72 -6.77
CA TYR A 86 -9.32 -9.51 -6.31
C TYR A 86 -7.79 -9.64 -6.30
N ILE A 87 -7.23 -10.86 -6.38
CA ILE A 87 -5.78 -11.09 -6.55
C ILE A 87 -5.28 -10.50 -7.89
N LEU A 88 -6.16 -10.33 -8.87
CA LEU A 88 -5.82 -9.68 -10.13
C LEU A 88 -5.38 -8.22 -9.93
N ILE A 89 -5.81 -7.55 -8.86
CA ILE A 89 -5.43 -6.15 -8.57
C ILE A 89 -3.93 -6.03 -8.28
N PRO A 90 -3.35 -6.70 -7.24
CA PRO A 90 -1.91 -6.66 -7.00
C PRO A 90 -1.11 -7.19 -8.18
N LEU A 91 -1.60 -8.21 -8.88
CA LEU A 91 -0.92 -8.74 -10.07
C LEU A 91 -0.84 -7.69 -11.19
N ALA A 92 -1.94 -7.01 -11.49
CA ALA A 92 -1.98 -5.96 -12.50
C ALA A 92 -1.08 -4.77 -12.13
N LEU A 93 -1.08 -4.34 -10.86
CA LEU A 93 -0.20 -3.27 -10.38
C LEU A 93 1.27 -3.67 -10.46
N MET A 94 1.62 -4.91 -10.13
CA MET A 94 2.98 -5.43 -10.27
C MET A 94 3.42 -5.42 -11.74
N LEU A 95 2.61 -5.95 -12.67
CA LEU A 95 2.90 -5.97 -14.10
C LEU A 95 3.01 -4.57 -14.69
N LEU A 96 2.13 -3.65 -14.28
CA LEU A 96 2.19 -2.25 -14.69
C LEU A 96 3.45 -1.57 -14.19
N THR A 97 3.87 -1.85 -12.94
CA THR A 97 5.13 -1.35 -12.37
C THR A 97 6.33 -1.76 -13.23
N PHE A 98 6.42 -3.04 -13.60
CA PHE A 98 7.48 -3.54 -14.48
C PHE A 98 7.45 -2.86 -15.85
N THR A 99 6.25 -2.74 -16.45
CA THR A 99 6.06 -2.09 -17.75
C THR A 99 6.53 -0.63 -17.74
N LEU A 100 6.23 0.11 -16.67
CA LEU A 100 6.64 1.50 -16.50
C LEU A 100 8.16 1.64 -16.35
N TYR A 101 8.81 0.73 -15.62
CA TYR A 101 10.27 0.73 -15.53
C TYR A 101 10.93 0.35 -16.87
N LEU A 102 10.38 -0.62 -17.62
CA LEU A 102 10.83 -0.96 -18.97
C LEU A 102 10.71 0.24 -19.92
N ALA A 103 9.61 0.97 -19.85
CA ALA A 103 9.36 2.18 -20.62
C ALA A 103 10.08 3.43 -20.08
N LYS A 104 10.96 3.30 -19.08
CA LYS A 104 11.74 4.38 -18.44
C LYS A 104 10.91 5.46 -17.73
N TYR A 105 9.62 5.19 -17.46
CA TYR A 105 8.73 6.05 -16.67
C TYR A 105 8.92 5.82 -15.16
N THR A 106 10.13 6.06 -14.65
CA THR A 106 10.54 5.71 -13.27
C THR A 106 9.68 6.33 -12.17
N MET A 107 9.21 7.57 -12.33
CA MET A 107 8.33 8.24 -11.37
C MET A 107 7.00 7.51 -11.23
N TRP A 108 6.36 7.15 -12.35
CA TRP A 108 5.11 6.38 -12.33
C TRP A 108 5.35 4.95 -11.86
N GLY A 109 6.48 4.34 -12.23
CA GLY A 109 6.90 3.05 -11.71
C GLY A 109 6.98 3.05 -10.17
N ASN A 110 7.53 4.09 -9.55
CA ASN A 110 7.56 4.22 -8.09
C ASN A 110 6.16 4.35 -7.47
N VAL A 111 5.30 5.17 -8.07
CA VAL A 111 3.92 5.38 -7.59
C VAL A 111 3.13 4.09 -7.63
N ILE A 112 3.13 3.41 -8.78
CA ILE A 112 2.39 2.15 -8.97
C ILE A 112 3.04 1.02 -8.16
N GLY A 113 4.37 0.99 -8.03
CA GLY A 113 5.07 0.02 -7.18
C GLY A 113 4.72 0.15 -5.71
N THR A 114 4.58 1.38 -5.20
CA THR A 114 4.14 1.64 -3.82
C THR A 114 2.67 1.25 -3.63
N ALA A 115 1.81 1.52 -4.63
CA ALA A 115 0.42 1.07 -4.62
C ALA A 115 0.31 -0.46 -4.68
N PHE A 116 1.18 -1.13 -5.44
CA PHE A 116 1.30 -2.58 -5.44
C PHE A 116 1.62 -3.10 -4.02
N GLU A 117 2.60 -2.54 -3.34
CA GLU A 117 2.94 -2.91 -1.96
C GLU A 117 1.73 -2.80 -1.02
N ALA A 118 0.95 -1.72 -1.12
CA ALA A 118 -0.28 -1.56 -0.35
C ALA A 118 -1.38 -2.56 -0.74
N SER A 119 -1.51 -2.90 -2.03
CA SER A 119 -2.52 -3.85 -2.52
C SER A 119 -2.28 -5.29 -2.04
N ILE A 120 -1.09 -5.60 -1.51
CA ILE A 120 -0.81 -6.90 -0.89
C ILE A 120 -1.75 -7.15 0.31
N SER A 121 -2.34 -6.11 0.94
CA SER A 121 -3.35 -6.30 1.99
C SER A 121 -4.54 -7.14 1.52
N ILE A 122 -4.86 -7.12 0.22
CA ILE A 122 -5.92 -7.92 -0.38
C ILE A 122 -5.54 -9.41 -0.32
N VAL A 123 -4.32 -9.75 -0.73
CA VAL A 123 -3.80 -11.12 -0.72
C VAL A 123 -3.71 -11.65 0.71
N TRP A 124 -3.25 -10.80 1.63
CA TRP A 124 -3.15 -11.14 3.05
C TRP A 124 -4.51 -11.29 3.71
N GLY A 125 -5.50 -10.46 3.37
CA GLY A 125 -6.87 -10.57 3.87
C GLY A 125 -7.52 -11.89 3.46
N LEU A 126 -7.34 -12.28 2.19
CA LEU A 126 -7.76 -13.60 1.68
C LEU A 126 -7.02 -14.74 2.41
N PHE A 127 -5.71 -14.60 2.62
CA PHE A 127 -4.91 -15.62 3.30
C PHE A 127 -5.44 -15.91 4.69
N VAL A 128 -5.74 -14.87 5.49
CA VAL A 128 -6.23 -15.01 6.87
C VAL A 128 -7.73 -15.29 6.97
N TYR A 129 -8.41 -15.58 5.86
CA TYR A 129 -9.86 -15.81 5.79
C TYR A 129 -10.71 -14.68 6.37
N ASN A 130 -10.20 -13.44 6.34
CA ASN A 130 -11.01 -12.30 6.74
C ASN A 130 -11.98 -11.98 5.60
N PHE A 131 -13.28 -12.24 5.77
CA PHE A 131 -14.27 -12.02 4.69
C PHE A 131 -14.70 -10.56 4.51
N LEU A 132 -14.33 -9.65 5.44
CA LEU A 132 -14.66 -8.21 5.42
C LEU A 132 -13.45 -7.31 5.07
N PHE A 133 -12.31 -7.90 4.72
CA PHE A 133 -11.05 -7.20 4.44
C PHE A 133 -11.09 -6.19 3.28
N LEU A 134 -12.04 -6.35 2.35
CA LEU A 134 -11.99 -5.71 1.04
C LEU A 134 -12.13 -4.19 1.15
N ILE A 135 -13.07 -3.69 1.96
CA ILE A 135 -13.29 -2.25 2.12
C ILE A 135 -12.04 -1.59 2.72
N PRO A 136 -11.49 -2.06 3.87
CA PRO A 136 -10.24 -1.52 4.40
C PRO A 136 -9.07 -1.58 3.41
N SER A 137 -8.95 -2.66 2.64
CA SER A 137 -7.90 -2.81 1.64
C SER A 137 -8.01 -1.81 0.50
N ILE A 138 -9.22 -1.52 0.02
CA ILE A 138 -9.43 -0.49 -1.02
C ILE A 138 -9.14 0.91 -0.48
N TYR A 139 -9.58 1.19 0.76
CA TYR A 139 -9.25 2.43 1.47
C TYR A 139 -7.74 2.65 1.53
N TRP A 140 -7.01 1.64 1.97
CA TRP A 140 -5.56 1.66 2.08
C TRP A 140 -4.87 1.83 0.72
N LEU A 141 -5.29 1.06 -0.29
CA LEU A 141 -4.74 1.11 -1.64
C LEU A 141 -4.85 2.52 -2.25
N LEU A 142 -6.06 3.10 -2.23
CA LEU A 142 -6.30 4.42 -2.81
C LEU A 142 -5.60 5.53 -2.00
N TYR A 143 -5.57 5.41 -0.67
CA TYR A 143 -4.83 6.32 0.20
C TYR A 143 -3.32 6.32 -0.12
N ILE A 144 -2.71 5.14 -0.23
CA ILE A 144 -1.28 5.01 -0.51
C ILE A 144 -0.95 5.41 -1.95
N PHE A 145 -1.80 5.09 -2.93
CA PHE A 145 -1.62 5.54 -4.31
C PHE A 145 -1.51 7.07 -4.41
N VAL A 146 -2.46 7.80 -3.80
CA VAL A 146 -2.42 9.27 -3.77
C VAL A 146 -1.29 9.78 -2.87
N GLY A 147 -0.98 9.08 -1.79
CA GLY A 147 0.17 9.35 -0.93
C GLY A 147 1.50 9.31 -1.69
N ALA A 148 1.69 8.31 -2.56
CA ALA A 148 2.88 8.18 -3.40
C ALA A 148 2.96 9.31 -4.45
N LEU A 149 1.83 9.66 -5.08
CA LEU A 149 1.75 10.84 -5.96
C LEU A 149 2.10 12.14 -5.22
N TYR A 150 1.61 12.30 -3.99
CA TYR A 150 1.90 13.45 -3.16
C TYR A 150 3.41 13.55 -2.84
N VAL A 151 4.06 12.42 -2.52
CA VAL A 151 5.51 12.38 -2.27
C VAL A 151 6.27 12.73 -3.54
N GLU A 152 5.96 12.11 -4.69
CA GLU A 152 6.63 12.42 -5.96
C GLU A 152 6.39 13.87 -6.42
N TYR A 153 5.23 14.46 -6.09
CA TYR A 153 4.98 15.89 -6.30
C TYR A 153 5.89 16.77 -5.46
N LYS A 154 6.11 16.41 -4.18
CA LYS A 154 6.88 17.19 -3.22
C LYS A 154 8.38 17.20 -3.50
N ILE A 155 8.93 16.18 -4.16
CA ILE A 155 10.35 16.07 -4.46
C ILE A 155 10.78 17.24 -5.38
N PRO A 156 11.86 17.97 -5.02
CA PRO A 156 12.40 19.02 -5.87
C PRO A 156 12.78 18.45 -7.25
N PHE A 157 12.60 19.24 -8.32
CA PHE A 157 12.93 18.88 -9.71
C PHE A 157 12.03 17.84 -10.41
N ARG A 158 11.13 17.13 -9.71
CA ARG A 158 10.13 16.28 -10.37
C ARG A 158 9.11 17.11 -11.14
N ARG A 159 8.81 16.74 -12.38
CA ARG A 159 7.83 17.43 -13.25
C ARG A 159 6.38 16.96 -13.00
N LEU A 160 6.00 16.76 -11.75
CA LEU A 160 4.61 16.47 -11.38
C LEU A 160 3.89 17.76 -10.93
N ASN A 161 2.65 17.95 -11.39
CA ASN A 161 1.80 19.10 -11.05
C ASN A 161 0.91 18.75 -9.85
N LYS A 162 0.68 19.72 -8.95
CA LYS A 162 -0.26 19.58 -7.83
C LYS A 162 -1.66 19.15 -8.25
N ARG A 163 -2.09 19.57 -9.45
CA ARG A 163 -3.41 19.20 -10.01
C ARG A 163 -3.56 17.68 -10.17
N ILE A 164 -2.49 16.96 -10.49
CA ILE A 164 -2.55 15.50 -10.63
C ILE A 164 -2.88 14.87 -9.27
N VAL A 165 -2.22 15.31 -8.20
CA VAL A 165 -2.52 14.84 -6.83
C VAL A 165 -3.97 15.16 -6.45
N GLN A 166 -4.43 16.38 -6.72
CA GLN A 166 -5.80 16.81 -6.41
C GLN A 166 -6.85 16.00 -7.17
N ILE A 167 -6.68 15.83 -8.49
CA ILE A 167 -7.62 15.07 -9.34
C ILE A 167 -7.64 13.60 -8.93
N SER A 168 -6.45 12.99 -8.74
CA SER A 168 -6.36 11.59 -8.27
C SER A 168 -7.01 11.41 -6.90
N TRP A 169 -6.88 12.39 -6.00
CA TRP A 169 -7.61 12.37 -4.73
C TRP A 169 -9.11 12.48 -4.91
N ILE A 170 -9.61 13.40 -5.75
CA ILE A 170 -11.05 13.56 -5.98
C ILE A 170 -11.66 12.26 -6.54
N ILE A 171 -11.00 11.62 -7.52
CA ILE A 171 -11.45 10.34 -8.07
C ILE A 171 -11.46 9.25 -6.99
N SER A 172 -10.41 9.19 -6.18
CA SER A 172 -10.32 8.24 -5.06
C SER A 172 -11.42 8.51 -4.02
N LEU A 173 -11.64 9.78 -3.66
CA LEU A 173 -12.63 10.22 -2.68
C LEU A 173 -14.05 9.85 -3.13
N ILE A 174 -14.40 10.08 -4.40
CA ILE A 174 -15.72 9.68 -4.94
C ILE A 174 -15.90 8.16 -4.82
N SER A 175 -14.87 7.39 -5.18
CA SER A 175 -14.90 5.92 -5.10
C SER A 175 -15.09 5.45 -3.65
N LEU A 176 -14.37 6.06 -2.70
CA LEU A 176 -14.43 5.73 -1.28
C LEU A 176 -15.75 6.17 -0.64
N ILE A 177 -16.33 7.30 -1.07
CA ILE A 177 -17.67 7.72 -0.64
C ILE A 177 -18.71 6.71 -1.10
N ALA A 178 -18.66 6.29 -2.38
CA ALA A 178 -19.58 5.29 -2.92
C ALA A 178 -19.49 3.95 -2.16
N LEU A 179 -18.28 3.50 -1.84
CA LEU A 179 -18.05 2.28 -1.06
C LEU A 179 -18.57 2.36 0.38
N SER A 180 -18.67 3.58 0.92
CA SER A 180 -19.03 3.81 2.32
C SER A 180 -20.45 4.27 2.55
N LEU A 181 -21.30 4.24 1.52
CA LEU A 181 -22.73 4.50 1.65
C LEU A 181 -23.40 3.59 2.69
N LYS A 182 -22.94 2.34 2.82
CA LYS A 182 -23.44 1.38 3.83
C LYS A 182 -22.74 1.47 5.19
N ASN A 183 -21.64 2.22 5.28
CA ASN A 183 -20.83 2.33 6.49
C ASN A 183 -20.36 3.79 6.66
N PRO A 184 -21.27 4.78 6.78
CA PRO A 184 -20.93 6.19 6.63
C PRO A 184 -19.91 6.71 7.66
N ILE A 185 -19.81 6.08 8.83
CA ILE A 185 -18.84 6.43 9.86
C ILE A 185 -17.38 6.28 9.39
N THR A 186 -17.10 5.42 8.41
CA THR A 186 -15.76 5.26 7.84
C THR A 186 -15.31 6.50 7.07
N LEU A 187 -16.22 7.38 6.65
CA LEU A 187 -15.89 8.63 5.95
C LEU A 187 -15.05 9.58 6.81
N ILE A 188 -15.12 9.47 8.14
CA ILE A 188 -14.29 10.24 9.07
C ILE A 188 -12.80 10.03 8.78
N THR A 189 -12.40 8.83 8.35
CA THR A 189 -11.01 8.49 7.99
C THR A 189 -10.48 9.30 6.81
N LEU A 190 -11.37 9.85 5.98
CA LEU A 190 -11.04 10.59 4.76
C LEU A 190 -10.82 12.09 5.00
N LEU A 191 -11.12 12.59 6.21
CA LEU A 191 -10.98 14.02 6.53
C LEU A 191 -9.53 14.50 6.47
N GLU A 192 -8.61 13.87 7.22
CA GLU A 192 -7.19 14.24 7.19
C GLU A 192 -6.58 14.10 5.79
N PRO A 193 -6.74 12.96 5.09
CA PRO A 193 -6.24 12.82 3.73
C PRO A 193 -6.78 13.89 2.79
N SER A 194 -8.06 14.26 2.91
CA SER A 194 -8.68 15.28 2.07
C SER A 194 -8.08 16.66 2.28
N THR A 195 -7.89 17.08 3.53
CA THR A 195 -7.25 18.38 3.82
C THR A 195 -5.84 18.46 3.20
N ARG A 196 -5.09 17.36 3.28
CA ARG A 196 -3.72 17.27 2.78
C ARG A 196 -3.63 17.18 1.26
N TYR A 197 -4.45 16.36 0.61
CA TYR A 197 -4.32 16.08 -0.82
C TYR A 197 -5.05 17.09 -1.70
N LEU A 198 -6.12 17.74 -1.20
CA LEU A 198 -6.76 18.85 -1.89
C LEU A 198 -5.93 20.13 -1.80
N ILE A 199 -5.18 20.31 -0.71
CA ILE A 199 -4.31 21.47 -0.50
C ILE A 199 -2.88 20.99 -0.23
N PRO A 200 -2.18 20.46 -1.25
CA PRO A 200 -0.88 19.81 -1.04
C PRO A 200 0.24 20.78 -0.64
N GLY A 201 0.03 22.10 -0.75
CA GLY A 201 1.05 23.12 -0.51
C GLY A 201 2.16 23.12 -1.58
N GLU A 202 3.27 23.80 -1.31
CA GLU A 202 4.38 23.93 -2.27
C GLU A 202 5.35 22.74 -2.26
N LYS A 203 6.21 22.63 -3.27
CA LYS A 203 7.28 21.62 -3.29
C LYS A 203 8.30 21.89 -2.19
N LEU A 204 9.04 20.86 -1.79
CA LEU A 204 10.13 21.01 -0.83
C LEU A 204 11.22 21.92 -1.42
N LYS A 205 11.90 22.68 -0.56
CA LYS A 205 12.99 23.57 -0.98
C LYS A 205 14.30 22.81 -1.19
N SER A 206 14.46 21.68 -0.50
CA SER A 206 15.68 20.87 -0.54
C SER A 206 15.38 19.38 -0.37
N THR A 207 16.26 18.53 -0.91
CA THR A 207 16.23 17.08 -0.71
C THR A 207 16.44 16.68 0.76
N LYS A 208 17.05 17.55 1.57
CA LYS A 208 17.23 17.31 3.02
C LYS A 208 15.88 17.23 3.77
N GLU A 209 14.84 17.90 3.27
CA GLU A 209 13.51 17.92 3.89
C GLU A 209 12.70 16.63 3.64
N ILE A 210 13.16 15.76 2.72
CA ILE A 210 12.47 14.51 2.38
C ILE A 210 12.34 13.59 3.61
N LYS A 211 13.36 13.58 4.47
CA LYS A 211 13.34 12.78 5.72
C LYS A 211 12.21 13.22 6.65
N ASP A 212 12.02 14.53 6.79
CA ASP A 212 10.98 15.09 7.66
C ASP A 212 9.58 14.97 7.03
N LEU A 213 9.49 15.00 5.69
CA LEU A 213 8.27 14.64 4.98
C LEU A 213 7.89 13.19 5.27
N GLY A 214 8.83 12.26 5.17
CA GLY A 214 8.61 10.84 5.45
C GLY A 214 8.19 10.58 6.91
N LYS A 215 8.83 11.24 7.88
CA LYS A 215 8.46 11.10 9.30
C LYS A 215 7.06 11.66 9.62
N ARG A 216 6.66 12.74 8.96
CA ARG A 216 5.29 13.28 9.07
C ARG A 216 4.28 12.40 8.34
N GLY A 217 4.66 11.87 7.18
CA GLY A 217 3.89 10.90 6.41
C GLY A 217 3.58 9.66 7.24
N SER A 218 4.58 9.01 7.81
CA SER A 218 4.38 7.79 8.59
C SER A 218 3.43 7.96 9.78
N LYS A 219 3.50 9.09 10.48
CA LYS A 219 2.54 9.41 11.56
C LYS A 219 1.10 9.53 11.05
N ARG A 220 0.91 10.10 9.86
CA ARG A 220 -0.40 10.23 9.22
C ARG A 220 -0.90 8.90 8.70
N ASP A 221 -0.01 8.06 8.17
CA ASP A 221 -0.36 6.71 7.74
C ASP A 221 -0.83 5.86 8.94
N MET A 222 -0.17 5.97 10.10
CA MET A 222 -0.63 5.33 11.35
C MET A 222 -1.99 5.86 11.79
N LEU A 223 -2.18 7.19 11.78
CA LEU A 223 -3.46 7.79 12.14
C LEU A 223 -4.58 7.32 11.21
N PHE A 224 -4.32 7.25 9.91
CA PHE A 224 -5.28 6.77 8.93
C PHE A 224 -5.68 5.31 9.21
N VAL A 225 -4.70 4.42 9.39
CA VAL A 225 -4.95 3.00 9.69
C VAL A 225 -5.69 2.84 11.02
N ALA A 226 -5.32 3.60 12.05
CA ALA A 226 -5.99 3.56 13.35
C ALA A 226 -7.46 4.01 13.24
N LEU A 227 -7.72 5.14 12.57
CA LEU A 227 -9.08 5.61 12.35
C LEU A 227 -9.88 4.61 11.49
N LEU A 228 -9.27 4.02 10.46
CA LEU A 228 -9.92 3.03 9.61
C LEU A 228 -10.28 1.76 10.39
N ALA A 229 -9.37 1.27 11.23
CA ALA A 229 -9.63 0.13 12.09
C ALA A 229 -10.78 0.40 13.05
N ILE A 230 -10.78 1.56 13.72
CA ILE A 230 -11.82 1.93 14.68
C ILE A 230 -13.17 2.11 13.97
N THR A 231 -13.22 2.97 12.96
CA THR A 231 -14.49 3.34 12.30
C THR A 231 -15.12 2.16 11.55
N TYR A 232 -14.32 1.33 10.86
CA TYR A 232 -14.86 0.16 10.17
C TYR A 232 -15.28 -0.94 11.14
N THR A 233 -14.53 -1.17 12.21
CA THR A 233 -14.94 -2.16 13.22
C THR A 233 -16.23 -1.72 13.91
N LEU A 234 -16.37 -0.42 14.23
CA LEU A 234 -17.61 0.13 14.78
C LEU A 234 -18.79 0.02 13.81
N SER A 235 -18.58 0.27 12.52
CA SER A 235 -19.66 0.20 11.52
C SER A 235 -20.19 -1.22 11.34
N ILE A 236 -19.32 -2.23 11.51
CA ILE A 236 -19.71 -3.65 11.47
C ILE A 236 -20.36 -4.08 12.79
N ALA A 237 -19.85 -3.62 13.93
CA ALA A 237 -20.37 -4.00 15.25
C ALA A 237 -21.73 -3.35 15.56
N PHE A 238 -21.95 -2.12 15.08
CA PHE A 238 -23.17 -1.34 15.29
C PHE A 238 -23.71 -0.87 13.93
N PRO A 239 -24.36 -1.76 13.15
CA PRO A 239 -24.96 -1.38 11.88
C PRO A 239 -26.08 -0.37 12.14
N ILE A 240 -25.96 0.82 11.53
CA ILE A 240 -26.96 1.89 11.55
C ILE A 240 -27.81 1.77 10.28
#